data_AF-W0J810-F1
#
_entry.id   AF-W0J810-F1
#
_cell.length_a   1.000
_cell.length_b   1.000
_cell.length_c   1.000
_cell.angle_alpha   90.00
_cell.angle_beta   90.00
_cell.angle_gamma   90.00
#
_symmetry.space_group_name_H-M   'P 1'
#
loop_
_entity.id
_entity.type
_entity.pdbx_description
1 polymer ?
#
loop_
_entity_poly.entity_id
_entity_poly.type
_entity_poly.pdbx_seq_one_letter_code
_entity_poly.pdbx_strand_id
1 'polypeptide(L)'
;MNTIMNRSLALLAASAALCGSVAPAARPLPVTENFTIDVTWVGNDGDWTATGGTSWSGGPWDNNGDLSAVFVNSPAGIVTLQDDITAVDLTFKLDGYVIDAAGANELTLKGVVNVDDGTGANIIGIISAPITGSAGLVKTGPDTLVLQDATSTFTGTLSVAEGALVLVDATVPSTNALFVGEDAFFSSSSDDLTIAGVQGAATAEVNIEGAVLTLNLTNVTSYQGDISGNGSVVKTGSGRQRFLNQEKSYTGTTTVNGGRLEITENSILTGTSAITISNASGTDSELLLITDVPSFSFMFGPSSPVTTITLSDDGRLAADNDAILSLTNPVVIASTGGRIYSRATGILTLAGTLTGSGNLRKQGAGTLVLAGDASGYTGLFRAVIGLTVIPNGTTLGNGSSGVRVEEEGSLGGDGVIAGNLEFRDGSSAIFGAGETLTVNGTVTLRANSTVVFSGPVGTVIQSANPIQVQSGVTLIGATVSGNTIVIP
;
A
#
# COMPACT_ATOMS: atom_id res chain seq x y z
N MET A 1 22.23 -56.70 10.21
CA MET A 1 21.53 -57.08 11.46
C MET A 1 21.31 -55.78 12.22
N ASN A 2 20.20 -55.06 12.24
CA ASN A 2 18.80 -55.21 11.79
C ASN A 2 18.44 -53.97 10.95
N THR A 3 17.96 -54.10 9.71
CA THR A 3 16.55 -54.24 9.28
C THR A 3 15.73 -52.94 9.39
N ILE A 4 15.62 -52.30 8.23
CA ILE A 4 14.65 -51.30 7.78
C ILE A 4 13.24 -51.62 8.31
N MET A 5 12.55 -50.65 8.91
CA MET A 5 11.10 -50.73 9.12
C MET A 5 10.42 -49.47 8.57
N ASN A 6 10.03 -49.59 7.31
CA ASN A 6 8.98 -48.83 6.65
C ASN A 6 7.66 -49.03 7.43
N ARG A 7 6.97 -47.93 7.79
CA ARG A 7 5.54 -47.98 8.16
C ARG A 7 4.81 -46.84 7.45
N SER A 8 4.09 -47.22 6.39
CA SER A 8 3.09 -46.43 5.65
C SER A 8 1.72 -47.10 5.78
N LEU A 9 0.64 -46.31 5.63
CA LEU A 9 -0.81 -46.59 5.67
C LEU A 9 -1.44 -46.84 7.06
N ALA A 10 -2.64 -46.35 7.42
CA ALA A 10 -3.70 -45.55 6.80
C ALA A 10 -4.70 -45.14 7.93
N LEU A 11 -5.56 -44.11 7.78
CA LEU A 11 -7.02 -44.20 7.55
C LEU A 11 -7.68 -43.18 8.54
N LEU A 12 -8.73 -42.38 8.29
CA LEU A 12 -9.94 -42.47 7.48
C LEU A 12 -10.54 -41.05 7.30
N ALA A 13 -11.15 -40.78 6.13
CA ALA A 13 -11.99 -39.61 5.86
C ALA A 13 -13.46 -39.85 6.30
N ALA A 14 -14.08 -38.85 6.92
CA ALA A 14 -15.53 -38.61 7.07
C ALA A 14 -15.66 -37.17 7.61
N SER A 15 -16.57 -36.27 7.24
CA SER A 15 -17.81 -36.27 6.47
C SER A 15 -18.07 -34.80 6.08
N ALA A 16 -18.57 -34.54 4.87
CA ALA A 16 -19.02 -33.21 4.47
C ALA A 16 -20.55 -33.07 4.65
N ALA A 17 -20.96 -31.85 5.01
CA ALA A 17 -22.30 -31.24 4.97
C ALA A 17 -23.07 -31.15 6.31
N LEU A 18 -23.03 -29.97 6.95
CA LEU A 18 -24.14 -29.00 7.03
C LEU A 18 -23.76 -27.75 7.86
N CYS A 19 -24.19 -26.58 7.38
CA CYS A 19 -24.23 -25.26 8.03
C CYS A 19 -22.95 -24.38 7.96
N GLY A 20 -23.11 -23.15 7.48
CA GLY A 20 -22.03 -22.24 7.11
C GLY A 20 -21.35 -21.53 8.29
N SER A 21 -20.02 -21.42 8.19
CA SER A 21 -19.17 -20.34 8.71
C SER A 21 -17.69 -20.73 8.48
N VAL A 22 -16.91 -19.77 7.98
CA VAL A 22 -15.44 -19.63 7.98
C VAL A 22 -14.60 -20.92 7.78
N ALA A 23 -13.92 -21.02 6.63
CA ALA A 23 -12.87 -22.01 6.43
C ALA A 23 -11.70 -21.75 7.41
N PRO A 24 -11.29 -22.71 8.27
CA PRO A 24 -10.07 -22.57 9.05
C PRO A 24 -8.86 -22.70 8.11
N ALA A 25 -7.80 -21.94 8.41
CA ALA A 25 -6.52 -22.00 7.73
C ALA A 25 -6.06 -23.46 7.55
N ALA A 26 -5.63 -23.81 6.34
CA ALA A 26 -5.01 -25.11 6.09
C ALA A 26 -3.81 -25.26 7.04
N ARG A 27 -3.91 -26.23 7.96
CA ARG A 27 -2.77 -26.66 8.78
C ARG A 27 -1.63 -27.05 7.81
N PRO A 28 -0.40 -26.52 7.95
CA PRO A 28 0.70 -26.97 7.12
C PRO A 28 0.85 -28.49 7.26
N LEU A 29 1.11 -29.15 6.13
CA LEU A 29 1.49 -30.56 6.10
C LEU A 29 2.67 -30.76 7.07
N PRO A 30 2.77 -31.92 7.76
CA PRO A 30 3.93 -32.18 8.60
C PRO A 30 5.19 -32.05 7.75
N VAL A 31 6.12 -31.23 8.22
CA VAL A 31 7.45 -31.03 7.61
C VAL A 31 8.09 -32.41 7.50
N THR A 32 8.58 -32.75 6.30
CA THR A 32 9.48 -33.88 6.15
C THR A 32 10.77 -33.45 6.84
N GLU A 33 11.13 -34.05 7.97
CA GLU A 33 12.42 -33.75 8.62
C GLU A 33 13.53 -34.12 7.63
N ASN A 34 14.08 -33.10 6.96
CA ASN A 34 15.33 -33.23 6.23
C ASN A 34 16.42 -33.41 7.30
N PHE A 35 17.07 -34.56 7.29
CA PHE A 35 18.15 -34.86 8.21
C PHE A 35 19.38 -34.03 7.81
N THR A 36 19.58 -32.88 8.44
CA THR A 36 20.79 -32.06 8.30
C THR A 36 21.87 -32.52 9.27
N ILE A 37 23.13 -32.33 8.91
CA ILE A 37 24.27 -32.60 9.80
C ILE A 37 24.84 -31.27 10.27
N ASP A 38 24.77 -31.00 11.56
CA ASP A 38 25.36 -29.82 12.17
C ASP A 38 26.89 -29.94 12.23
N VAL A 39 27.56 -28.92 11.71
CA VAL A 39 29.01 -28.76 11.72
C VAL A 39 29.36 -27.48 12.47
N THR A 40 29.97 -27.66 13.64
CA THR A 40 30.29 -26.54 14.55
C THR A 40 31.57 -25.83 14.16
N TRP A 41 31.52 -24.50 13.99
CA TRP A 41 32.67 -23.60 13.80
C TRP A 41 33.60 -23.62 15.01
N VAL A 42 34.86 -24.02 14.80
CA VAL A 42 35.90 -24.09 15.83
C VAL A 42 36.88 -22.93 15.68
N GLY A 43 36.74 -21.90 16.52
CA GLY A 43 37.72 -20.82 16.64
C GLY A 43 37.19 -19.41 16.34
N ASN A 44 38.13 -18.48 16.17
CA ASN A 44 37.95 -17.06 15.88
C ASN A 44 37.94 -16.83 14.35
N ASP A 45 38.92 -16.13 13.79
CA ASP A 45 39.03 -15.92 12.34
C ASP A 45 39.42 -17.20 11.60
N GLY A 46 38.88 -17.42 10.39
CA GLY A 46 39.31 -18.55 9.56
C GLY A 46 38.66 -18.65 8.18
N ASP A 47 39.24 -19.51 7.35
CA ASP A 47 38.82 -19.75 5.97
C ASP A 47 37.70 -20.82 5.90
N TRP A 48 36.63 -20.51 5.17
CA TRP A 48 35.59 -21.44 4.73
C TRP A 48 35.90 -21.88 3.31
N THR A 49 36.45 -23.10 3.17
CA THR A 49 36.91 -23.70 1.91
C THR A 49 36.12 -24.94 1.57
N ALA A 50 35.63 -25.05 0.35
CA ALA A 50 35.06 -26.28 -0.22
C ALA A 50 36.08 -27.04 -1.07
N THR A 51 37.15 -26.37 -1.54
CA THR A 51 38.19 -26.98 -2.37
C THR A 51 39.57 -26.87 -1.72
N GLY A 52 40.10 -28.02 -1.29
CA GLY A 52 41.42 -28.06 -0.63
C GLY A 52 41.45 -27.29 0.69
N GLY A 53 42.63 -27.22 1.31
CA GLY A 53 42.76 -26.61 2.64
C GLY A 53 42.00 -27.34 3.74
N THR A 54 41.87 -26.68 4.89
CA THR A 54 41.05 -27.14 6.00
C THR A 54 40.05 -26.06 6.30
N SER A 55 38.76 -26.35 6.11
CA SER A 55 37.72 -25.65 6.87
C SER A 55 37.84 -26.05 8.35
N TRP A 56 37.22 -25.28 9.22
CA TRP A 56 37.27 -25.44 10.69
C TRP A 56 36.86 -26.82 11.22
N SER A 57 36.20 -27.66 10.42
CA SER A 57 35.82 -29.04 10.76
C SER A 57 36.98 -30.05 10.61
N GLY A 58 38.17 -29.58 10.24
CA GLY A 58 39.37 -30.42 10.04
C GLY A 58 39.53 -30.95 8.61
N GLY A 59 38.67 -30.55 7.69
CA GLY A 59 38.70 -30.86 6.26
C GLY A 59 37.87 -29.85 5.45
N PRO A 60 37.83 -29.92 4.12
CA PRO A 60 37.01 -29.02 3.30
C PRO A 60 35.51 -29.22 3.57
N TRP A 61 34.73 -28.16 3.39
CA TRP A 61 33.28 -28.16 3.50
C TRP A 61 32.65 -28.92 2.31
N ASP A 62 31.74 -29.85 2.60
CA ASP A 62 31.02 -30.60 1.57
C ASP A 62 29.73 -29.87 1.16
N ASN A 63 29.80 -29.11 0.07
CA ASN A 63 28.65 -28.41 -0.52
C ASN A 63 27.50 -29.37 -0.92
N ASN A 64 27.77 -30.67 -1.07
CA ASN A 64 26.78 -31.68 -1.41
C ASN A 64 26.23 -32.44 -0.20
N GLY A 65 26.78 -32.22 0.99
CA GLY A 65 26.52 -33.02 2.19
C GLY A 65 25.30 -32.63 3.02
N ASP A 66 24.51 -31.64 2.57
CA ASP A 66 23.39 -31.06 3.34
C ASP A 66 23.80 -30.70 4.79
N LEU A 67 24.91 -29.97 4.89
CA LEU A 67 25.53 -29.55 6.15
C LEU A 67 24.99 -28.21 6.63
N SER A 68 24.80 -28.08 7.95
CA SER A 68 24.45 -26.82 8.62
C SER A 68 25.65 -26.29 9.42
N ALA A 69 25.90 -24.99 9.38
CA ALA A 69 27.05 -24.37 10.06
C ALA A 69 26.62 -23.74 11.39
N VAL A 70 27.35 -24.02 12.48
CA VAL A 70 27.02 -23.53 13.82
C VAL A 70 28.19 -22.76 14.44
N PHE A 71 28.05 -21.45 14.63
CA PHE A 71 29.09 -20.54 15.15
C PHE A 71 28.94 -20.35 16.66
N VAL A 72 29.80 -21.00 17.46
CA VAL A 72 29.63 -21.10 18.92
C VAL A 72 30.86 -20.74 19.76
N ASN A 73 32.05 -20.74 19.17
CA ASN A 73 33.29 -20.71 19.94
C ASN A 73 33.78 -19.29 20.20
N SER A 74 34.37 -19.06 21.37
CA SER A 74 34.88 -17.75 21.80
C SER A 74 36.41 -17.67 21.67
N PRO A 75 36.98 -16.54 21.23
CA PRO A 75 36.28 -15.33 20.76
C PRO A 75 35.67 -15.54 19.36
N ALA A 76 34.60 -14.79 19.05
CA ALA A 76 34.06 -14.72 17.70
C ALA A 76 35.08 -14.09 16.73
N GLY A 77 34.90 -14.31 15.43
CA GLY A 77 35.78 -13.78 14.39
C GLY A 77 35.16 -13.80 13.00
N ILE A 78 36.01 -13.54 12.01
CA ILE A 78 35.64 -13.46 10.59
C ILE A 78 35.80 -14.83 9.93
N VAL A 79 34.72 -15.31 9.34
CA VAL A 79 34.63 -16.52 8.54
C VAL A 79 34.68 -16.12 7.07
N THR A 80 35.82 -16.33 6.40
CA THR A 80 36.03 -15.88 5.02
C THR A 80 35.76 -17.00 4.02
N LEU A 81 34.76 -16.83 3.14
CA LEU A 81 34.48 -17.74 2.04
C LEU A 81 35.61 -17.66 1.00
N GLN A 82 36.45 -18.69 0.96
CA GLN A 82 37.52 -18.83 -0.03
C GLN A 82 37.04 -19.54 -1.31
N ASP A 83 35.89 -20.21 -1.24
CA ASP A 83 35.17 -20.80 -2.36
C ASP A 83 33.67 -20.43 -2.27
N ASP A 84 32.90 -20.73 -3.31
CA ASP A 84 31.43 -20.76 -3.20
C ASP A 84 31.01 -21.84 -2.19
N ILE A 85 30.14 -21.45 -1.26
CA ILE A 85 29.69 -22.31 -0.16
C ILE A 85 28.19 -22.54 -0.27
N THR A 86 27.78 -23.80 -0.08
CA THR A 86 26.38 -24.19 0.10
C THR A 86 26.18 -24.73 1.51
N ALA A 87 25.34 -24.06 2.30
CA ALA A 87 24.93 -24.50 3.62
C ALA A 87 23.41 -24.69 3.67
N VAL A 88 22.96 -25.63 4.49
CA VAL A 88 21.52 -25.76 4.78
C VAL A 88 21.13 -24.64 5.73
N ASP A 89 21.50 -24.76 7.00
CA ASP A 89 21.26 -23.71 7.99
C ASP A 89 22.55 -23.02 8.42
N LEU A 90 22.41 -21.79 8.88
CA LEU A 90 23.42 -21.07 9.64
C LEU A 90 22.89 -20.82 11.04
N THR A 91 23.69 -21.06 12.07
CA THR A 91 23.32 -20.78 13.46
C THR A 91 24.41 -19.99 14.16
N PHE A 92 24.12 -18.74 14.52
CA PHE A 92 24.98 -17.88 15.34
C PHE A 92 24.58 -18.03 16.80
N LYS A 93 25.49 -18.51 17.65
CA LYS A 93 25.31 -18.67 19.11
C LYS A 93 26.26 -17.80 19.93
N LEU A 94 27.01 -16.92 19.28
CA LEU A 94 27.92 -15.99 19.93
C LEU A 94 27.94 -14.67 19.17
N ASP A 95 27.99 -13.57 19.91
CA ASP A 95 28.07 -12.22 19.37
C ASP A 95 29.39 -11.95 18.63
N GLY A 96 29.29 -11.26 17.49
CA GLY A 96 30.44 -10.72 16.75
C GLY A 96 31.01 -11.61 15.64
N TYR A 97 30.34 -12.71 15.30
CA TYR A 97 30.73 -13.51 14.13
C TYR A 97 30.35 -12.78 12.83
N VAL A 98 31.27 -12.76 11.87
CA VAL A 98 31.08 -12.17 10.55
C VAL A 98 31.35 -13.21 9.48
N ILE A 99 30.44 -13.40 8.53
CA ILE A 99 30.67 -14.21 7.33
C ILE A 99 31.03 -13.28 6.18
N ASP A 100 32.29 -13.31 5.74
CA ASP A 100 32.80 -12.47 4.66
C ASP A 100 33.16 -13.29 3.41
N ALA A 101 33.34 -12.66 2.25
CA ALA A 101 33.72 -13.33 1.00
C ALA A 101 35.09 -12.87 0.50
N ALA A 102 35.97 -13.83 0.18
CA ALA A 102 37.17 -13.53 -0.58
C ALA A 102 36.80 -13.28 -2.05
N GLY A 103 36.70 -12.01 -2.44
CA GLY A 103 36.34 -11.65 -3.80
C GLY A 103 34.83 -11.77 -4.05
N ALA A 104 34.44 -12.59 -5.03
CA ALA A 104 33.04 -12.73 -5.47
C ALA A 104 32.40 -14.07 -5.08
N ASN A 105 33.00 -14.78 -4.12
CA ASN A 105 32.49 -16.07 -3.67
C ASN A 105 31.11 -15.90 -3.01
N GLU A 106 30.22 -16.83 -3.30
CA GLU A 106 28.81 -16.75 -2.91
C GLU A 106 28.45 -17.72 -1.78
N LEU A 107 27.47 -17.32 -0.97
CA LEU A 107 26.83 -18.17 0.03
C LEU A 107 25.44 -18.60 -0.45
N THR A 108 25.31 -19.86 -0.84
CA THR A 108 24.01 -20.48 -1.16
C THR A 108 23.39 -21.07 0.11
N LEU A 109 22.19 -20.60 0.46
CA LEU A 109 21.39 -21.13 1.57
C LEU A 109 20.29 -22.08 1.07
N LYS A 110 20.05 -23.18 1.80
CA LYS A 110 18.90 -24.08 1.56
C LYS A 110 17.85 -24.03 2.67
N GLY A 111 18.21 -23.54 3.85
CA GLY A 111 17.41 -23.51 5.07
C GLY A 111 17.39 -22.13 5.72
N VAL A 112 17.52 -22.08 7.05
CA VAL A 112 17.32 -20.86 7.85
C VAL A 112 18.63 -20.26 8.34
N VAL A 113 18.60 -18.97 8.68
CA VAL A 113 19.64 -18.30 9.46
C VAL A 113 19.09 -18.03 10.85
N ASN A 114 19.57 -18.77 11.84
CA ASN A 114 19.19 -18.64 13.23
C ASN A 114 20.23 -17.81 14.00
N VAL A 115 19.79 -16.76 14.69
CA VAL A 115 20.64 -16.03 15.64
C VAL A 115 19.99 -16.17 17.00
N ASP A 116 20.62 -16.98 17.85
CA ASP A 116 20.14 -17.33 19.18
C ASP A 116 21.20 -18.15 19.94
N ASP A 117 21.59 -17.75 21.14
CA ASP A 117 22.37 -18.60 22.04
C ASP A 117 21.52 -19.46 23.00
N GLY A 118 20.22 -19.21 23.08
CA GLY A 118 19.30 -19.86 24.00
C GLY A 118 19.41 -19.35 25.45
N THR A 119 20.18 -18.29 25.70
CA THR A 119 20.36 -17.69 27.03
C THR A 119 19.64 -16.36 27.19
N GLY A 120 19.19 -15.75 26.08
CA GLY A 120 18.54 -14.43 26.05
C GLY A 120 19.54 -13.26 26.08
N ALA A 121 20.80 -13.52 25.74
CA ALA A 121 21.75 -12.46 25.42
C ALA A 121 21.37 -11.81 24.08
N ASN A 122 21.71 -10.53 23.87
CA ASN A 122 21.53 -9.88 22.57
C ASN A 122 22.75 -10.18 21.70
N ILE A 123 22.57 -11.01 20.68
CA ILE A 123 23.63 -11.44 19.77
C ILE A 123 23.47 -10.79 18.39
N ILE A 124 24.60 -10.45 17.78
CA ILE A 124 24.64 -9.98 16.40
C ILE A 124 25.48 -10.96 15.57
N GLY A 125 24.82 -11.58 14.59
CA GLY A 125 25.49 -12.26 13.48
C GLY A 125 25.55 -11.33 12.27
N ILE A 126 26.67 -11.30 11.57
CA ILE A 126 26.84 -10.47 10.36
C ILE A 126 27.12 -11.38 9.17
N ILE A 127 26.47 -11.11 8.04
CA ILE A 127 26.79 -11.72 6.74
C ILE A 127 27.11 -10.59 5.76
N SER A 128 28.34 -10.59 5.28
CA SER A 128 28.85 -9.68 4.26
C SER A 128 29.05 -10.35 2.90
N ALA A 129 29.07 -11.68 2.86
CA ALA A 129 29.07 -12.44 1.62
C ALA A 129 27.74 -12.30 0.82
N PRO A 130 27.78 -12.24 -0.52
CA PRO A 130 26.60 -12.34 -1.38
C PRO A 130 25.78 -13.61 -1.11
N ILE A 131 24.46 -13.49 -0.88
CA ILE A 131 23.57 -14.63 -0.70
C ILE A 131 22.88 -14.99 -2.02
N THR A 132 22.95 -16.26 -2.40
CA THR A 132 22.34 -16.78 -3.64
C THR A 132 21.49 -18.03 -3.40
N GLY A 133 20.88 -18.55 -4.47
CA GLY A 133 20.04 -19.74 -4.42
C GLY A 133 18.53 -19.46 -4.39
N SER A 134 17.75 -20.55 -4.40
CA SER A 134 16.30 -20.49 -4.56
C SER A 134 15.51 -20.54 -3.25
N ALA A 135 16.13 -20.90 -2.12
CA ALA A 135 15.46 -20.92 -0.83
C ALA A 135 15.17 -19.51 -0.31
N GLY A 136 16.06 -18.57 -0.60
CA GLY A 136 15.98 -17.20 -0.12
C GLY A 136 16.67 -17.03 1.23
N LEU A 137 16.22 -16.05 2.00
CA LEU A 137 16.71 -15.76 3.34
C LEU A 137 15.56 -15.85 4.34
N VAL A 138 15.66 -16.78 5.28
CA VAL A 138 14.70 -16.94 6.38
C VAL A 138 15.44 -16.76 7.70
N LYS A 139 15.24 -15.61 8.35
CA LYS A 139 15.81 -15.29 9.65
C LYS A 139 14.92 -15.80 10.78
N THR A 140 15.47 -16.57 11.70
CA THR A 140 14.84 -17.08 12.93
C THR A 140 15.68 -16.74 14.17
N GLY A 141 15.15 -17.03 15.35
CA GLY A 141 15.80 -16.73 16.62
C GLY A 141 15.60 -15.26 17.02
N PRO A 142 15.58 -14.96 18.33
CA PRO A 142 15.15 -13.66 18.85
C PRO A 142 16.15 -12.53 18.58
N ASP A 143 17.38 -12.84 18.18
CA ASP A 143 18.47 -11.89 18.08
C ASP A 143 18.61 -11.26 16.69
N THR A 144 19.70 -10.51 16.46
CA THR A 144 19.87 -9.68 15.26
C THR A 144 20.75 -10.35 14.21
N LEU A 145 20.27 -10.40 12.97
CA LEU A 145 21.10 -10.64 11.79
C LEU A 145 21.31 -9.32 11.04
N VAL A 146 22.56 -9.01 10.72
CA VAL A 146 22.91 -7.89 9.85
C VAL A 146 23.40 -8.44 8.52
N LEU A 147 22.79 -8.01 7.41
CA LEU A 147 23.43 -8.10 6.10
C LEU A 147 24.19 -6.80 5.88
N GLN A 148 25.49 -6.91 5.65
CA GLN A 148 26.37 -5.75 5.55
C GLN A 148 27.13 -5.77 4.22
N ASP A 149 27.08 -4.71 3.41
CA ASP A 149 27.80 -4.61 2.13
C ASP A 149 27.46 -5.73 1.11
N ALA A 150 26.48 -6.58 1.42
CA ALA A 150 26.17 -7.78 0.65
C ALA A 150 25.28 -7.46 -0.56
N THR A 151 25.68 -7.93 -1.73
CA THR A 151 24.85 -7.84 -2.96
C THR A 151 24.25 -9.20 -3.28
N SER A 152 23.04 -9.45 -2.79
CA SER A 152 22.41 -10.77 -2.87
C SER A 152 21.55 -10.95 -4.12
N THR A 153 21.49 -12.17 -4.67
CA THR A 153 20.74 -12.50 -5.90
C THR A 153 19.74 -13.66 -5.75
N PHE A 154 19.46 -14.09 -4.52
CA PHE A 154 18.50 -15.16 -4.24
C PHE A 154 17.08 -14.88 -4.78
N THR A 155 16.43 -15.91 -5.30
CA THR A 155 15.06 -15.80 -5.86
C THR A 155 13.96 -16.30 -4.92
N GLY A 156 14.35 -16.79 -3.74
CA GLY A 156 13.43 -17.29 -2.72
C GLY A 156 12.90 -16.20 -1.80
N THR A 157 12.18 -16.59 -0.75
CA THR A 157 11.53 -15.66 0.17
C THR A 157 12.53 -14.83 0.96
N LEU A 158 12.23 -13.55 1.21
CA LEU A 158 12.87 -12.74 2.24
C LEU A 158 11.93 -12.71 3.46
N SER A 159 12.30 -13.40 4.53
CA SER A 159 11.46 -13.61 5.70
C SER A 159 12.22 -13.36 6.99
N VAL A 160 11.66 -12.50 7.85
CA VAL A 160 12.07 -12.34 9.24
C VAL A 160 11.00 -13.01 10.08
N ALA A 161 11.22 -14.27 10.45
CA ALA A 161 10.26 -15.02 11.26
C ALA A 161 10.28 -14.56 12.72
N GLU A 162 11.48 -14.30 13.25
CA GLU A 162 11.75 -13.88 14.63
C GLU A 162 12.97 -12.95 14.70
N GLY A 163 13.01 -12.12 15.75
CA GLY A 163 14.12 -11.21 16.03
C GLY A 163 14.24 -10.10 14.99
N ALA A 164 15.47 -9.66 14.72
CA ALA A 164 15.76 -8.54 13.84
C ALA A 164 16.56 -8.95 12.59
N LEU A 165 16.19 -8.37 11.44
CA LEU A 165 17.02 -8.33 10.24
C LEU A 165 17.31 -6.87 9.87
N VAL A 166 18.59 -6.53 9.76
CA VAL A 166 19.04 -5.17 9.40
C VAL A 166 19.89 -5.25 8.14
N LEU A 167 19.58 -4.42 7.14
CA LEU A 167 20.41 -4.25 5.94
C LEU A 167 21.23 -2.97 6.12
N VAL A 168 22.55 -3.08 5.98
CA VAL A 168 23.51 -1.96 6.05
C VAL A 168 24.34 -1.98 4.78
N ASP A 169 24.14 -1.01 3.89
CA ASP A 169 24.77 -0.95 2.57
C ASP A 169 24.56 -2.27 1.75
N ALA A 170 23.48 -2.99 2.05
CA ALA A 170 23.19 -4.31 1.49
C ALA A 170 21.97 -4.29 0.58
N THR A 171 22.01 -5.07 -0.49
CA THR A 171 20.92 -5.16 -1.47
C THR A 171 20.32 -6.56 -1.51
N VAL A 172 19.00 -6.61 -1.61
CA VAL A 172 18.21 -7.83 -1.80
C VAL A 172 17.42 -7.73 -3.12
N PRO A 173 17.12 -8.86 -3.80
CA PRO A 173 16.46 -8.78 -5.09
C PRO A 173 15.04 -8.22 -5.04
N SER A 174 14.73 -7.32 -5.95
CA SER A 174 13.46 -6.58 -5.98
C SER A 174 12.22 -7.42 -6.26
N THR A 175 12.41 -8.65 -6.73
CA THR A 175 11.33 -9.60 -7.01
C THR A 175 10.80 -10.28 -5.74
N ASN A 176 11.51 -10.16 -4.63
CA ASN A 176 11.15 -10.84 -3.39
C ASN A 176 10.16 -10.00 -2.60
N ALA A 177 9.11 -10.63 -2.08
CA ALA A 177 8.27 -10.02 -1.06
C ALA A 177 8.98 -10.13 0.29
N LEU A 178 8.80 -9.14 1.16
CA LEU A 178 9.27 -9.17 2.54
C LEU A 178 8.15 -9.69 3.45
N PHE A 179 8.44 -10.75 4.20
CA PHE A 179 7.57 -11.26 5.26
C PHE A 179 8.18 -10.93 6.63
N VAL A 180 7.40 -10.32 7.52
CA VAL A 180 7.82 -10.00 8.89
C VAL A 180 6.84 -10.64 9.88
N GLY A 181 7.36 -11.55 10.70
CA GLY A 181 6.64 -12.34 11.69
C GLY A 181 6.14 -11.52 12.88
N GLU A 182 5.49 -12.21 13.82
CA GLU A 182 5.07 -11.59 15.09
C GLU A 182 6.29 -11.12 15.87
N ASP A 183 6.21 -9.89 16.38
CA ASP A 183 7.27 -9.22 17.15
C ASP A 183 8.64 -9.12 16.45
N ALA A 184 8.69 -9.42 15.15
CA ALA A 184 9.89 -9.33 14.34
C ALA A 184 10.12 -7.91 13.81
N PHE A 185 11.39 -7.56 13.64
CA PHE A 185 11.85 -6.25 13.21
C PHE A 185 12.66 -6.34 11.91
N PHE A 186 12.35 -5.47 10.96
CA PHE A 186 13.15 -5.28 9.76
C PHE A 186 13.57 -3.81 9.64
N SER A 187 14.85 -3.56 9.33
CA SER A 187 15.34 -2.22 8.96
C SER A 187 16.23 -2.27 7.74
N SER A 188 16.15 -1.25 6.89
CA SER A 188 17.10 -1.05 5.78
C SER A 188 18.16 0.02 6.07
N SER A 189 18.30 0.46 7.33
CA SER A 189 19.35 1.39 7.80
C SER A 189 19.65 2.60 6.89
N SER A 190 18.61 3.22 6.33
CA SER A 190 18.65 4.36 5.40
C SER A 190 18.86 4.03 3.92
N ASP A 191 19.06 2.77 3.56
CA ASP A 191 19.17 2.32 2.16
C ASP A 191 17.81 2.10 1.52
N ASP A 192 17.67 2.64 0.30
CA ASP A 192 16.49 2.44 -0.53
C ASP A 192 16.26 0.95 -0.82
N LEU A 193 15.03 0.49 -0.58
CA LEU A 193 14.65 -0.90 -0.73
C LEU A 193 13.50 -1.04 -1.72
N THR A 194 13.70 -1.81 -2.78
CA THR A 194 12.60 -2.23 -3.65
C THR A 194 12.27 -3.70 -3.40
N ILE A 195 11.00 -4.00 -3.19
CA ILE A 195 10.49 -5.37 -2.93
C ILE A 195 9.13 -5.58 -3.60
N ALA A 196 8.75 -6.84 -3.80
CA ALA A 196 7.46 -7.24 -4.36
C ALA A 196 6.31 -7.19 -3.33
N GLY A 197 6.30 -6.16 -2.49
CA GLY A 197 5.32 -5.94 -1.43
C GLY A 197 5.79 -6.42 -0.06
N VAL A 198 5.10 -5.94 0.97
CA VAL A 198 5.37 -6.26 2.38
C VAL A 198 4.18 -7.04 2.95
N GLN A 199 4.47 -8.04 3.77
CA GLN A 199 3.51 -8.93 4.43
C GLN A 199 3.94 -9.20 5.86
N GLY A 200 2.98 -9.44 6.75
CA GLY A 200 3.33 -9.66 8.15
C GLY A 200 2.19 -9.54 9.14
N ALA A 201 2.53 -9.84 10.39
CA ALA A 201 1.63 -9.83 11.54
C ALA A 201 1.44 -8.42 12.12
N ALA A 202 0.51 -8.27 13.06
CA ALA A 202 0.14 -6.97 13.63
C ALA A 202 1.21 -6.36 14.54
N THR A 203 2.10 -7.16 15.11
CA THR A 203 3.20 -6.67 15.96
C THR A 203 4.54 -6.63 15.24
N ALA A 204 4.54 -6.93 13.93
CA ALA A 204 5.70 -6.75 13.08
C ALA A 204 6.04 -5.25 12.94
N GLU A 205 7.33 -4.95 12.81
CA GLU A 205 7.80 -3.59 12.51
C GLU A 205 8.74 -3.58 11.29
N VAL A 206 8.50 -2.64 10.37
CA VAL A 206 9.41 -2.29 9.28
C VAL A 206 9.86 -0.85 9.48
N ASN A 207 11.10 -0.63 9.89
CA ASN A 207 11.67 0.70 10.05
C ASN A 207 12.42 1.10 8.77
N ILE A 208 12.06 2.25 8.19
CA ILE A 208 12.65 2.72 6.94
C ILE A 208 13.62 3.88 7.12
N GLU A 209 14.11 4.22 8.33
CA GLU A 209 15.29 5.06 8.69
C GLU A 209 15.81 6.17 7.72
N GLY A 210 14.98 6.74 6.85
CA GLY A 210 15.34 7.74 5.84
C GLY A 210 15.34 7.20 4.40
N ALA A 211 15.27 5.89 4.25
CA ALA A 211 15.16 5.16 3.00
C ALA A 211 13.84 5.36 2.26
N VAL A 212 13.84 5.09 0.97
CA VAL A 212 12.64 4.87 0.17
C VAL A 212 12.31 3.38 0.10
N LEU A 213 11.18 2.99 0.71
CA LEU A 213 10.59 1.67 0.54
C LEU A 213 9.67 1.63 -0.68
N THR A 214 10.13 1.01 -1.76
CA THR A 214 9.36 0.79 -2.99
C THR A 214 8.68 -0.57 -2.99
N LEU A 215 7.35 -0.56 -2.97
CA LEU A 215 6.49 -1.74 -3.07
C LEU A 215 6.08 -1.93 -4.53
N ASN A 216 6.81 -2.78 -5.26
CA ASN A 216 6.59 -3.09 -6.68
C ASN A 216 5.98 -4.48 -6.87
N LEU A 217 4.68 -4.59 -6.62
CA LEU A 217 3.94 -5.84 -6.66
C LEU A 217 2.92 -5.87 -7.80
N THR A 218 2.70 -7.06 -8.36
CA THR A 218 1.64 -7.33 -9.35
C THR A 218 0.44 -8.08 -8.77
N ASN A 219 0.59 -8.66 -7.57
CA ASN A 219 -0.42 -9.42 -6.86
C ASN A 219 -1.05 -8.60 -5.72
N VAL A 220 -1.89 -9.23 -4.91
CA VAL A 220 -2.42 -8.64 -3.67
C VAL A 220 -1.59 -9.10 -2.49
N THR A 221 -1.12 -8.17 -1.66
CA THR A 221 -0.44 -8.44 -0.38
C THR A 221 -1.08 -7.62 0.73
N SER A 222 -0.96 -8.10 1.97
CA SER A 222 -1.49 -7.43 3.15
C SER A 222 -0.43 -7.33 4.22
N TYR A 223 -0.30 -6.17 4.85
CA TYR A 223 0.58 -5.95 5.99
C TYR A 223 -0.18 -5.37 7.16
N GLN A 224 0.02 -5.97 8.32
CA GLN A 224 -0.72 -5.66 9.53
C GLN A 224 0.09 -4.87 10.56
N GLY A 225 1.43 -4.86 10.45
CA GLY A 225 2.35 -4.22 11.40
C GLY A 225 2.61 -2.75 11.12
N ASP A 226 3.48 -2.10 11.88
CA ASP A 226 3.85 -0.69 11.66
C ASP A 226 4.94 -0.55 10.58
N ILE A 227 4.88 0.52 9.80
CA ILE A 227 6.02 1.00 9.01
C ILE A 227 6.45 2.32 9.66
N SER A 228 7.64 2.36 10.23
CA SER A 228 8.15 3.45 11.07
C SER A 228 9.36 4.15 10.44
N GLY A 229 9.85 5.22 11.07
CA GLY A 229 11.03 5.97 10.63
C GLY A 229 10.72 7.22 9.81
N ASN A 230 11.75 7.88 9.27
CA ASN A 230 11.65 9.13 8.50
C ASN A 230 11.75 8.94 6.98
N GLY A 231 11.77 7.68 6.53
CA GLY A 231 11.78 7.31 5.12
C GLY A 231 10.43 7.53 4.41
N SER A 232 10.43 7.33 3.10
CA SER A 232 9.24 7.43 2.24
C SER A 232 8.76 6.07 1.74
N VAL A 233 7.46 5.96 1.43
CA VAL A 233 6.87 4.76 0.84
C VAL A 233 6.39 5.04 -0.58
N VAL A 234 6.78 4.19 -1.53
CA VAL A 234 6.39 4.29 -2.94
C VAL A 234 5.69 3.01 -3.37
N LYS A 235 4.41 3.09 -3.75
CA LYS A 235 3.65 1.98 -4.33
C LYS A 235 3.73 2.04 -5.85
N THR A 236 4.24 0.98 -6.46
CA THR A 236 4.30 0.75 -7.92
C THR A 236 3.82 -0.65 -8.27
N GLY A 237 3.85 -1.00 -9.56
CA GLY A 237 3.33 -2.28 -10.06
C GLY A 237 1.80 -2.34 -10.05
N SER A 238 1.23 -3.18 -10.91
CA SER A 238 -0.23 -3.26 -11.12
C SER A 238 -1.02 -3.86 -9.95
N GLY A 239 -0.33 -4.41 -8.96
CA GLY A 239 -0.90 -5.11 -7.82
C GLY A 239 -1.46 -4.19 -6.74
N ARG A 240 -1.86 -4.79 -5.62
CA ARG A 240 -2.49 -4.11 -4.49
C ARG A 240 -1.76 -4.40 -3.19
N GLN A 241 -1.24 -3.36 -2.55
CA GLN A 241 -0.79 -3.45 -1.15
C GLN A 241 -1.93 -3.01 -0.25
N ARG A 242 -2.31 -3.84 0.72
CA ARG A 242 -3.29 -3.52 1.76
C ARG A 242 -2.55 -3.24 3.06
N PHE A 243 -2.86 -2.13 3.71
CA PHE A 243 -2.52 -1.92 5.10
C PHE A 243 -3.74 -2.22 5.96
N LEU A 244 -3.52 -2.94 7.06
CA LEU A 244 -4.56 -3.43 7.96
C LEU A 244 -4.09 -3.26 9.41
N ASN A 245 -5.03 -3.29 10.36
CA ASN A 245 -4.88 -3.44 11.82
C ASN A 245 -4.02 -2.44 12.62
N GLN A 246 -2.88 -1.98 12.10
CA GLN A 246 -2.03 -0.99 12.74
C GLN A 246 -1.82 0.22 11.85
N GLU A 247 -1.67 1.38 12.49
CA GLU A 247 -1.24 2.62 11.85
C GLU A 247 0.13 2.45 11.18
N LYS A 248 0.50 3.43 10.36
CA LYS A 248 1.82 3.53 9.74
C LYS A 248 2.44 4.85 10.17
N SER A 249 3.45 4.78 11.03
CA SER A 249 4.02 5.93 11.74
C SER A 249 5.11 6.67 10.97
N TYR A 250 5.56 6.15 9.82
CA TYR A 250 6.62 6.77 9.02
C TYR A 250 6.30 8.21 8.62
N THR A 251 7.34 9.07 8.58
CA THR A 251 7.18 10.53 8.44
C THR A 251 7.56 11.12 7.08
N GLY A 252 8.18 10.33 6.20
CA GLY A 252 8.42 10.76 4.82
C GLY A 252 7.14 10.80 3.99
N THR A 253 7.30 10.79 2.67
CA THR A 253 6.17 10.92 1.73
C THR A 253 5.56 9.56 1.39
N THR A 254 4.29 9.57 0.96
CA THR A 254 3.64 8.42 0.35
C THR A 254 3.35 8.71 -1.11
N THR A 255 3.88 7.90 -2.03
CA THR A 255 3.58 8.02 -3.46
C THR A 255 2.90 6.76 -3.98
N VAL A 256 1.79 6.92 -4.69
CA VAL A 256 1.12 5.84 -5.44
C VAL A 256 1.30 6.13 -6.93
N ASN A 257 2.15 5.34 -7.58
CA ASN A 257 2.51 5.43 -9.00
C ASN A 257 2.34 4.08 -9.75
N GLY A 258 1.44 3.25 -9.24
CA GLY A 258 1.00 2.04 -9.93
C GLY A 258 0.11 1.18 -9.04
N GLY A 259 -0.95 0.64 -9.64
CA GLY A 259 -1.88 -0.24 -8.95
C GLY A 259 -2.57 0.46 -7.77
N ARG A 260 -2.81 -0.29 -6.69
CA ARG A 260 -3.63 0.19 -5.57
C ARG A 260 -2.90 0.13 -4.24
N LEU A 261 -2.89 1.24 -3.51
CA LEU A 261 -2.63 1.26 -2.07
C LEU A 261 -3.97 1.33 -1.35
N GLU A 262 -4.26 0.31 -0.54
CA GLU A 262 -5.51 0.23 0.21
C GLU A 262 -5.26 0.50 1.69
N ILE A 263 -6.02 1.46 2.24
CA ILE A 263 -5.95 1.89 3.63
C ILE A 263 -7.30 1.65 4.31
N THR A 264 -7.24 1.10 5.51
CA THR A 264 -8.39 0.88 6.40
C THR A 264 -8.40 1.87 7.57
N GLU A 265 -9.51 1.93 8.30
CA GLU A 265 -9.69 2.80 9.47
C GLU A 265 -8.63 2.60 10.57
N ASN A 266 -8.08 1.39 10.68
CA ASN A 266 -7.07 1.04 11.69
C ASN A 266 -5.64 1.13 11.15
N SER A 267 -5.46 1.55 9.90
CA SER A 267 -4.14 1.57 9.23
C SER A 267 -3.74 2.91 8.62
N ILE A 268 -4.18 3.96 9.29
CA ILE A 268 -3.92 5.34 8.91
C ILE A 268 -2.43 5.62 8.82
N LEU A 269 -2.03 6.36 7.80
CA LEU A 269 -0.67 6.87 7.62
C LEU A 269 -0.50 8.11 8.48
N THR A 270 -0.15 7.94 9.76
CA THR A 270 -0.22 9.02 10.76
C THR A 270 0.96 9.97 10.72
N GLY A 271 2.13 9.52 10.24
CA GLY A 271 3.33 10.36 10.14
C GLY A 271 3.52 11.04 8.79
N THR A 272 2.91 10.53 7.70
CA THR A 272 3.27 10.92 6.33
C THR A 272 3.13 12.42 6.07
N SER A 273 4.15 13.03 5.47
CA SER A 273 4.22 14.48 5.25
C SER A 273 3.45 14.95 4.00
N ALA A 274 3.27 14.07 3.02
CA ALA A 274 2.52 14.33 1.80
C ALA A 274 2.09 13.02 1.15
N ILE A 275 0.95 13.03 0.48
CA ILE A 275 0.49 11.91 -0.34
C ILE A 275 0.37 12.37 -1.80
N THR A 276 1.02 11.66 -2.71
CA THR A 276 0.88 11.89 -4.16
C THR A 276 0.32 10.65 -4.84
N ILE A 277 -0.72 10.82 -5.65
CA ILE A 277 -1.29 9.77 -6.49
C ILE A 277 -1.11 10.23 -7.93
N SER A 278 -0.18 9.60 -8.65
CA SER A 278 0.15 9.89 -10.04
C SER A 278 -0.05 8.64 -10.87
N ASN A 279 -0.79 8.72 -11.98
CA ASN A 279 -0.88 7.63 -12.94
C ASN A 279 0.05 7.85 -14.16
N ALA A 280 1.19 8.51 -13.94
CA ALA A 280 2.20 8.75 -14.99
C ALA A 280 2.76 7.45 -15.59
N SER A 281 2.77 6.35 -14.83
CA SER A 281 3.21 5.04 -15.32
C SER A 281 2.22 4.36 -16.29
N GLY A 282 0.99 4.89 -16.42
CA GLY A 282 -0.10 4.28 -17.20
C GLY A 282 -0.70 3.03 -16.56
N THR A 283 -0.18 2.59 -15.41
CA THR A 283 -0.79 1.54 -14.60
C THR A 283 -1.69 2.19 -13.56
N ASP A 284 -3.00 2.01 -13.70
CA ASP A 284 -4.05 2.62 -12.88
C ASP A 284 -3.57 2.82 -11.42
N SER A 285 -3.39 4.08 -11.01
CA SER A 285 -2.84 4.42 -9.69
C SER A 285 -3.93 4.93 -8.76
N GLU A 286 -4.10 4.26 -7.62
CA GLU A 286 -5.22 4.49 -6.71
C GLU A 286 -4.83 4.43 -5.24
N LEU A 287 -5.20 5.46 -4.49
CA LEU A 287 -5.38 5.35 -3.05
C LEU A 287 -6.84 4.96 -2.77
N LEU A 288 -7.04 3.77 -2.22
CA LEU A 288 -8.34 3.25 -1.86
C LEU A 288 -8.56 3.37 -0.35
N LEU A 289 -9.65 4.01 0.04
CA LEU A 289 -10.13 4.10 1.41
C LEU A 289 -11.26 3.08 1.64
N ILE A 290 -11.13 2.26 2.68
CA ILE A 290 -12.14 1.29 3.11
C ILE A 290 -12.34 1.40 4.63
N THR A 291 -13.53 1.08 5.09
CA THR A 291 -13.82 0.82 6.49
C THR A 291 -14.86 -0.30 6.64
N ASP A 292 -14.81 -1.02 7.75
CA ASP A 292 -15.84 -1.98 8.15
C ASP A 292 -16.86 -1.36 9.12
N VAL A 293 -16.71 -0.08 9.48
CA VAL A 293 -17.71 0.68 10.26
C VAL A 293 -18.64 1.51 9.37
N PRO A 294 -19.87 1.84 9.81
CA PRO A 294 -20.84 2.58 8.98
C PRO A 294 -20.36 3.97 8.54
N SER A 295 -19.50 4.60 9.35
CA SER A 295 -18.91 5.89 9.05
C SER A 295 -17.55 6.06 9.68
N PHE A 296 -16.61 6.67 8.95
CA PHE A 296 -15.27 6.95 9.45
C PHE A 296 -14.70 8.25 8.84
N SER A 297 -13.85 8.94 9.61
CA SER A 297 -13.14 10.13 9.15
C SER A 297 -11.65 9.85 9.03
N PHE A 298 -11.14 9.83 7.81
CA PHE A 298 -9.72 9.73 7.50
C PHE A 298 -9.03 11.09 7.70
N MET A 299 -7.89 11.05 8.37
CA MET A 299 -6.91 12.12 8.44
C MET A 299 -5.52 11.51 8.35
N PHE A 300 -4.79 11.83 7.30
CA PHE A 300 -3.40 11.40 7.12
C PHE A 300 -2.42 12.45 7.64
N GLY A 301 -1.29 11.98 8.14
CA GLY A 301 -0.16 12.78 8.56
C GLY A 301 -0.41 13.66 9.80
N PRO A 302 0.55 14.52 10.14
CA PRO A 302 0.43 15.44 11.27
C PRO A 302 -0.63 16.52 11.02
N SER A 303 -1.10 17.13 12.12
CA SER A 303 -2.04 18.25 12.08
C SER A 303 -1.37 19.61 11.78
N SER A 304 -0.05 19.67 11.77
CA SER A 304 0.72 20.89 11.47
C SER A 304 2.16 20.58 11.00
N PRO A 305 2.54 20.94 9.75
CA PRO A 305 1.64 21.35 8.68
C PRO A 305 0.67 20.21 8.32
N VAL A 306 -0.53 20.55 7.86
CA VAL A 306 -1.51 19.53 7.46
C VAL A 306 -1.04 18.84 6.17
N THR A 307 -1.01 17.51 6.19
CA THR A 307 -0.66 16.70 5.02
C THR A 307 -1.65 16.91 3.88
N THR A 308 -1.10 17.16 2.70
CA THR A 308 -1.85 17.38 1.46
C THR A 308 -1.88 16.10 0.62
N ILE A 309 -3.01 15.84 -0.03
CA ILE A 309 -3.17 14.79 -1.03
C ILE A 309 -3.16 15.42 -2.42
N THR A 310 -2.19 15.06 -3.25
CA THR A 310 -2.08 15.57 -4.63
C THR A 310 -2.53 14.49 -5.62
N LEU A 311 -3.46 14.83 -6.50
CA LEU A 311 -3.85 14.00 -7.65
C LEU A 311 -3.20 14.56 -8.92
N SER A 312 -2.52 13.70 -9.68
CA SER A 312 -1.81 14.03 -10.92
C SER A 312 -1.92 12.92 -11.94
N ASP A 313 -1.74 13.22 -13.22
CA ASP A 313 -1.78 12.27 -14.34
C ASP A 313 -2.98 11.31 -14.35
N ASP A 314 -4.18 11.79 -13.98
CA ASP A 314 -5.39 10.97 -13.76
C ASP A 314 -5.28 9.96 -12.59
N GLY A 315 -4.40 10.22 -11.62
CA GLY A 315 -4.32 9.54 -10.35
C GLY A 315 -5.66 9.60 -9.60
N ARG A 316 -5.99 8.51 -8.89
CA ARG A 316 -7.34 8.27 -8.37
C ARG A 316 -7.37 8.18 -6.85
N LEU A 317 -8.20 9.01 -6.23
CA LEU A 317 -8.66 8.80 -4.85
C LEU A 317 -10.00 8.07 -4.89
N ALA A 318 -10.16 7.01 -4.11
CA ALA A 318 -11.38 6.20 -4.14
C ALA A 318 -11.89 5.77 -2.77
N ALA A 319 -13.20 5.55 -2.71
CA ALA A 319 -13.91 4.87 -1.63
C ALA A 319 -14.74 3.72 -2.23
N ASP A 320 -14.64 2.51 -1.67
CA ASP A 320 -15.21 1.28 -2.25
C ASP A 320 -16.15 0.48 -1.32
N ASN A 321 -16.65 1.11 -0.27
CA ASN A 321 -17.66 0.51 0.59
C ASN A 321 -18.95 1.37 0.61
N ASP A 322 -20.07 0.78 1.01
CA ASP A 322 -21.35 1.47 1.17
C ASP A 322 -21.37 2.41 2.41
N ALA A 323 -20.21 2.74 2.97
CA ALA A 323 -20.07 3.55 4.18
C ALA A 323 -20.08 5.05 3.90
N ILE A 324 -20.18 5.83 4.97
CA ILE A 324 -20.02 7.29 4.95
C ILE A 324 -18.58 7.61 5.36
N LEU A 325 -17.77 7.99 4.39
CA LEU A 325 -16.38 8.38 4.60
C LEU A 325 -16.22 9.89 4.53
N SER A 326 -15.43 10.45 5.44
CA SER A 326 -14.96 11.83 5.38
C SER A 326 -13.44 11.85 5.27
N LEU A 327 -12.90 12.73 4.45
CA LEU A 327 -11.47 12.97 4.31
C LEU A 327 -11.18 14.43 4.62
N THR A 328 -10.39 14.67 5.68
CA THR A 328 -10.13 16.02 6.19
C THR A 328 -8.89 16.68 5.56
N ASN A 329 -8.02 15.88 4.95
CA ASN A 329 -6.83 16.39 4.27
C ASN A 329 -7.19 17.32 3.10
N PRO A 330 -6.47 18.44 2.90
CA PRO A 330 -6.50 19.20 1.67
C PRO A 330 -6.22 18.32 0.45
N VAL A 331 -6.98 18.53 -0.62
CA VAL A 331 -6.81 17.87 -1.91
C VAL A 331 -6.38 18.89 -2.96
N VAL A 332 -5.26 18.62 -3.63
CA VAL A 332 -4.72 19.44 -4.72
C VAL A 332 -4.82 18.65 -6.02
N ILE A 333 -5.43 19.25 -7.05
CA ILE A 333 -5.47 18.69 -8.39
C ILE A 333 -4.35 19.34 -9.23
N ALA A 334 -3.28 18.59 -9.47
CA ALA A 334 -2.17 19.03 -10.32
C ALA A 334 -2.65 19.28 -11.75
N SER A 335 -1.91 20.07 -12.54
CA SER A 335 -2.30 20.51 -13.89
C SER A 335 -2.69 19.39 -14.87
N THR A 336 -2.17 18.19 -14.65
CA THR A 336 -2.42 16.96 -15.41
C THR A 336 -3.74 16.27 -15.07
N GLY A 337 -4.46 16.77 -14.05
CA GLY A 337 -5.78 16.28 -13.65
C GLY A 337 -5.74 15.10 -12.67
N GLY A 338 -6.93 14.72 -12.21
CA GLY A 338 -7.13 13.67 -11.22
C GLY A 338 -8.57 13.13 -11.22
N ARG A 339 -8.75 12.00 -10.54
CA ARG A 339 -10.04 11.31 -10.43
C ARG A 339 -10.45 11.11 -8.97
N ILE A 340 -11.73 11.29 -8.69
CA ILE A 340 -12.37 10.85 -7.44
C ILE A 340 -13.38 9.77 -7.79
N TYR A 341 -13.33 8.63 -7.11
CA TYR A 341 -14.22 7.51 -7.39
C TYR A 341 -14.95 7.06 -6.12
N SER A 342 -16.26 7.33 -6.05
CA SER A 342 -17.15 6.77 -5.03
C SER A 342 -17.84 5.53 -5.63
N ARG A 343 -17.30 4.33 -5.40
CA ARG A 343 -17.65 3.12 -6.17
C ARG A 343 -19.02 2.54 -5.84
N ALA A 344 -19.27 2.32 -4.56
CA ALA A 344 -20.49 1.72 -4.05
C ALA A 344 -21.57 2.79 -3.81
N THR A 345 -22.64 2.48 -3.09
CA THR A 345 -23.69 3.47 -2.73
C THR A 345 -23.27 4.43 -1.62
N GLY A 346 -22.05 4.26 -1.09
CA GLY A 346 -21.47 5.08 -0.03
C GLY A 346 -21.30 6.55 -0.39
N ILE A 347 -20.97 7.32 0.64
CA ILE A 347 -20.73 8.76 0.55
C ILE A 347 -19.25 9.00 0.83
N LEU A 348 -18.56 9.69 -0.09
CA LEU A 348 -17.23 10.24 0.15
C LEU A 348 -17.35 11.76 0.32
N THR A 349 -17.06 12.26 1.51
CA THR A 349 -17.02 13.68 1.83
C THR A 349 -15.58 14.16 1.79
N LEU A 350 -15.29 15.17 0.97
CA LEU A 350 -14.05 15.94 1.06
C LEU A 350 -14.30 17.14 1.97
N ALA A 351 -13.80 17.06 3.21
CA ALA A 351 -13.94 18.12 4.21
C ALA A 351 -12.74 19.08 4.21
N GLY A 352 -11.59 18.65 3.71
CA GLY A 352 -10.42 19.50 3.47
C GLY A 352 -10.62 20.42 2.25
N THR A 353 -9.74 21.41 2.10
CA THR A 353 -9.80 22.34 0.96
C THR A 353 -9.57 21.60 -0.36
N LEU A 354 -10.22 22.06 -1.44
CA LEU A 354 -9.98 21.58 -2.80
C LEU A 354 -9.36 22.70 -3.63
N THR A 355 -8.17 22.48 -4.16
CA THR A 355 -7.44 23.48 -4.96
C THR A 355 -6.79 22.87 -6.20
N GLY A 356 -6.14 23.70 -7.02
CA GLY A 356 -5.39 23.26 -8.19
C GLY A 356 -6.04 23.64 -9.51
N SER A 357 -5.40 23.27 -10.63
CA SER A 357 -5.77 23.73 -11.98
C SER A 357 -6.08 22.61 -12.96
N GLY A 358 -5.73 21.37 -12.63
CA GLY A 358 -6.09 20.24 -13.49
C GLY A 358 -7.58 19.94 -13.43
N ASN A 359 -8.03 19.18 -14.43
CA ASN A 359 -9.40 18.72 -14.48
C ASN A 359 -9.62 17.64 -13.42
N LEU A 360 -10.78 17.70 -12.75
CA LEU A 360 -11.19 16.71 -11.76
C LEU A 360 -12.42 15.96 -12.28
N ARG A 361 -12.32 14.64 -12.41
CA ARG A 361 -13.45 13.78 -12.79
C ARG A 361 -13.94 13.00 -11.57
N LYS A 362 -15.18 13.25 -11.15
CA LYS A 362 -15.93 12.34 -10.26
C LYS A 362 -16.40 11.14 -11.07
N GLN A 363 -16.32 9.94 -10.50
CA GLN A 363 -16.78 8.66 -11.05
C GLN A 363 -17.45 7.79 -9.97
N GLY A 364 -18.14 6.73 -10.42
CA GLY A 364 -18.77 5.73 -9.56
C GLY A 364 -20.15 6.13 -9.05
N ALA A 365 -21.00 5.13 -8.78
CA ALA A 365 -22.42 5.32 -8.48
C ALA A 365 -22.69 6.07 -7.17
N GLY A 366 -21.72 6.09 -6.24
CA GLY A 366 -21.86 6.71 -4.94
C GLY A 366 -21.85 8.23 -4.97
N THR A 367 -22.04 8.82 -3.79
CA THR A 367 -22.09 10.26 -3.62
C THR A 367 -20.70 10.83 -3.32
N LEU A 368 -20.36 11.96 -3.93
CA LEU A 368 -19.26 12.83 -3.52
C LEU A 368 -19.85 14.09 -2.88
N VAL A 369 -19.46 14.42 -1.66
CA VAL A 369 -19.84 15.67 -0.99
C VAL A 369 -18.61 16.56 -0.92
N LEU A 370 -18.70 17.78 -1.43
CA LEU A 370 -17.62 18.77 -1.40
C LEU A 370 -17.84 19.73 -0.23
N ALA A 371 -17.53 19.28 0.99
CA ALA A 371 -17.82 20.00 2.23
C ALA A 371 -16.74 21.04 2.62
N GLY A 372 -15.52 20.92 2.11
CA GLY A 372 -14.44 21.89 2.34
C GLY A 372 -14.49 23.10 1.41
N ASP A 373 -13.64 24.10 1.68
CA ASP A 373 -13.47 25.25 0.81
C ASP A 373 -12.81 24.85 -0.53
N ALA A 374 -13.57 24.99 -1.62
CA ALA A 374 -13.11 24.72 -2.97
C ALA A 374 -12.94 25.98 -3.83
N SER A 375 -12.90 27.18 -3.21
CA SER A 375 -12.74 28.46 -3.92
C SER A 375 -11.39 28.63 -4.61
N GLY A 376 -10.37 27.88 -4.17
CA GLY A 376 -9.04 27.83 -4.79
C GLY A 376 -8.92 26.88 -5.99
N TYR A 377 -9.97 26.12 -6.32
CA TYR A 377 -9.96 25.20 -7.47
C TYR A 377 -10.28 25.96 -8.77
N THR A 378 -9.42 25.82 -9.78
CA THR A 378 -9.48 26.57 -11.04
C THR A 378 -9.73 25.70 -12.28
N GLY A 379 -9.64 24.38 -12.12
CA GLY A 379 -9.84 23.42 -13.21
C GLY A 379 -11.31 23.19 -13.58
N LEU A 380 -11.53 22.34 -14.59
CA LEU A 380 -12.88 21.86 -14.94
C LEU A 380 -13.27 20.71 -14.00
N PHE A 381 -14.33 20.88 -13.21
CA PHE A 381 -14.95 19.77 -12.49
C PHE A 381 -15.93 19.04 -13.40
N ARG A 382 -15.79 17.73 -13.53
CA ARG A 382 -16.66 16.85 -14.31
C ARG A 382 -17.37 15.87 -13.39
N ALA A 383 -18.67 16.07 -13.21
CA ALA A 383 -19.55 15.11 -12.55
C ALA A 383 -19.95 14.03 -13.56
N VAL A 384 -19.44 12.81 -13.37
CA VAL A 384 -19.73 11.67 -14.22
C VAL A 384 -20.11 10.48 -13.35
N ILE A 385 -21.30 9.90 -13.59
CA ILE A 385 -21.88 8.80 -12.81
C ILE A 385 -22.01 9.14 -11.31
N GLY A 386 -23.19 8.88 -10.77
CA GLY A 386 -23.50 9.13 -9.36
C GLY A 386 -23.69 10.61 -9.03
N LEU A 387 -23.86 10.91 -7.75
CA LEU A 387 -24.23 12.23 -7.25
C LEU A 387 -23.00 13.02 -6.76
N THR A 388 -22.91 14.30 -7.12
CA THR A 388 -22.06 15.28 -6.45
C THR A 388 -22.93 16.26 -5.69
N VAL A 389 -22.68 16.46 -4.41
CA VAL A 389 -23.38 17.43 -3.56
C VAL A 389 -22.44 18.58 -3.20
N ILE A 390 -22.90 19.81 -3.44
CA ILE A 390 -22.25 21.04 -2.99
C ILE A 390 -23.12 21.60 -1.85
N PRO A 391 -22.77 21.34 -0.58
CA PRO A 391 -23.61 21.72 0.56
C PRO A 391 -23.57 23.23 0.85
N ASN A 392 -24.54 23.69 1.63
CA ASN A 392 -24.62 25.06 2.12
C ASN A 392 -23.30 25.57 2.71
N GLY A 393 -23.00 26.85 2.46
CA GLY A 393 -21.80 27.50 2.96
C GLY A 393 -20.52 27.13 2.22
N THR A 394 -20.59 26.23 1.22
CA THR A 394 -19.43 25.87 0.38
C THR A 394 -19.54 26.47 -1.01
N THR A 395 -18.37 26.67 -1.64
CA THR A 395 -18.26 27.18 -3.02
C THR A 395 -17.35 26.26 -3.82
N LEU A 396 -17.86 25.74 -4.93
CA LEU A 396 -17.07 25.00 -5.91
C LEU A 396 -16.44 25.94 -6.94
N GLY A 397 -15.11 25.99 -6.89
CA GLY A 397 -14.26 26.67 -7.86
C GLY A 397 -14.23 28.19 -7.70
N ASN A 398 -13.68 28.86 -8.70
CA ASN A 398 -13.69 30.31 -8.84
C ASN A 398 -14.38 30.75 -10.14
N GLY A 399 -14.41 32.04 -10.42
CA GLY A 399 -15.06 32.58 -11.63
C GLY A 399 -14.46 32.12 -12.97
N SER A 400 -13.26 31.52 -12.96
CA SER A 400 -12.63 30.93 -14.15
C SER A 400 -12.89 29.42 -14.29
N SER A 401 -13.33 28.75 -13.22
CA SER A 401 -13.61 27.32 -13.21
C SER A 401 -14.89 26.98 -13.97
N GLY A 402 -15.02 25.72 -14.38
CA GLY A 402 -16.25 25.19 -14.96
C GLY A 402 -16.72 23.96 -14.21
N VAL A 403 -18.04 23.77 -14.17
CA VAL A 403 -18.68 22.53 -13.75
C VAL A 403 -19.41 21.95 -14.96
N ARG A 404 -19.14 20.68 -15.26
CA ARG A 404 -19.85 19.93 -16.30
C ARG A 404 -20.47 18.68 -15.70
N VAL A 405 -21.76 18.51 -15.92
CA VAL A 405 -22.49 17.28 -15.65
C VAL A 405 -22.68 16.56 -16.97
N GLU A 406 -22.28 15.29 -17.03
CA GLU A 406 -22.37 14.47 -18.23
C GLU A 406 -22.32 12.98 -17.88
N GLU A 407 -22.56 12.10 -18.86
CA GLU A 407 -22.35 10.65 -18.71
C GLU A 407 -23.04 10.10 -17.43
N GLU A 408 -24.34 10.35 -17.29
CA GLU A 408 -25.16 9.91 -16.12
C GLU A 408 -24.74 10.55 -14.78
N GLY A 409 -23.94 11.61 -14.81
CA GLY A 409 -23.61 12.41 -13.64
C GLY A 409 -24.83 13.15 -13.10
N SER A 410 -24.84 13.32 -11.77
CA SER A 410 -25.85 14.11 -11.07
C SER A 410 -25.20 15.17 -10.19
N LEU A 411 -25.87 16.31 -10.04
CA LEU A 411 -25.47 17.39 -9.13
C LEU A 411 -26.60 17.70 -8.13
N GLY A 412 -26.27 18.08 -6.90
CA GLY A 412 -27.23 18.47 -5.87
C GLY A 412 -26.66 19.41 -4.82
N GLY A 413 -27.48 19.72 -3.80
CA GLY A 413 -27.12 20.60 -2.69
C GLY A 413 -27.50 22.07 -2.91
N ASP A 414 -27.30 22.86 -1.86
CA ASP A 414 -27.69 24.27 -1.72
C ASP A 414 -26.49 25.24 -1.61
N GLY A 415 -25.32 24.82 -2.10
CA GLY A 415 -24.11 25.63 -2.13
C GLY A 415 -23.98 26.54 -3.37
N VAL A 416 -22.74 26.95 -3.64
CA VAL A 416 -22.42 27.88 -4.74
C VAL A 416 -21.48 27.23 -5.76
N ILE A 417 -21.76 27.42 -7.04
CA ILE A 417 -20.79 27.25 -8.13
C ILE A 417 -20.31 28.64 -8.54
N ALA A 418 -19.03 28.92 -8.37
CA ALA A 418 -18.49 30.25 -8.67
C ALA A 418 -18.37 30.53 -10.18
N GLY A 419 -18.19 29.47 -10.98
CA GLY A 419 -18.00 29.55 -12.42
C GLY A 419 -19.23 29.15 -13.24
N ASN A 420 -18.98 28.68 -14.47
CA ASN A 420 -20.05 28.23 -15.36
C ASN A 420 -20.52 26.81 -15.01
N LEU A 421 -21.80 26.53 -15.25
CA LEU A 421 -22.40 25.20 -15.12
C LEU A 421 -22.92 24.73 -16.49
N GLU A 422 -22.50 23.55 -16.93
CA GLU A 422 -22.92 22.92 -18.18
C GLU A 422 -23.58 21.57 -17.89
N PHE A 423 -24.83 21.40 -18.33
CA PHE A 423 -25.48 20.08 -18.38
C PHE A 423 -25.40 19.54 -19.82
N ARG A 424 -25.01 18.27 -19.94
CA ARG A 424 -25.00 17.51 -21.20
C ARG A 424 -26.08 16.43 -21.21
N ASP A 425 -26.16 15.68 -22.31
CA ASP A 425 -27.09 14.57 -22.41
C ASP A 425 -26.86 13.52 -21.29
N GLY A 426 -27.97 12.98 -20.78
CA GLY A 426 -27.99 12.02 -19.69
C GLY A 426 -27.69 12.60 -18.30
N SER A 427 -27.59 13.93 -18.16
CA SER A 427 -27.30 14.56 -16.86
C SER A 427 -28.53 14.63 -15.97
N SER A 428 -28.31 14.66 -14.65
CA SER A 428 -29.37 14.97 -13.69
C SER A 428 -29.00 16.06 -12.70
N ALA A 429 -30.00 16.67 -12.09
CA ALA A 429 -29.88 17.49 -10.91
C ALA A 429 -30.87 16.99 -9.85
N ILE A 430 -30.38 16.69 -8.64
CA ILE A 430 -31.11 16.00 -7.57
C ILE A 430 -31.00 16.85 -6.30
N PHE A 431 -32.12 17.32 -5.78
CA PHE A 431 -32.19 18.26 -4.67
C PHE A 431 -33.05 17.76 -3.50
N GLY A 432 -32.62 18.11 -2.29
CA GLY A 432 -33.39 18.01 -1.05
C GLY A 432 -34.40 19.16 -0.87
N ALA A 433 -35.26 19.07 0.14
CA ALA A 433 -36.31 20.06 0.37
C ALA A 433 -35.74 21.44 0.69
N GLY A 434 -36.16 22.46 -0.07
CA GLY A 434 -35.76 23.85 0.15
C GLY A 434 -34.35 24.21 -0.35
N GLU A 435 -33.66 23.28 -1.04
CA GLU A 435 -32.33 23.55 -1.59
C GLU A 435 -32.38 24.56 -2.75
N THR A 436 -31.40 25.46 -2.77
CA THR A 436 -31.16 26.41 -3.85
C THR A 436 -29.70 26.37 -4.24
N LEU A 437 -29.39 25.82 -5.41
CA LEU A 437 -28.04 25.85 -5.94
C LEU A 437 -27.79 27.20 -6.64
N THR A 438 -26.82 27.96 -6.15
CA THR A 438 -26.44 29.25 -6.73
C THR A 438 -25.32 29.07 -7.75
N VAL A 439 -25.46 29.66 -8.94
CA VAL A 439 -24.43 29.64 -9.99
C VAL A 439 -24.07 31.07 -10.38
N ASN A 440 -22.85 31.49 -10.04
CA ASN A 440 -22.38 32.86 -10.31
C ASN A 440 -21.99 33.06 -11.79
N GLY A 441 -21.71 31.99 -12.52
CA GLY A 441 -21.50 32.02 -13.97
C GLY A 441 -22.79 31.81 -14.77
N THR A 442 -22.63 31.33 -16.01
CA THR A 442 -23.75 30.97 -16.89
C THR A 442 -24.11 29.50 -16.69
N VAL A 443 -25.42 29.21 -16.61
CA VAL A 443 -25.94 27.85 -16.73
C VAL A 443 -26.27 27.57 -18.20
N THR A 444 -25.72 26.50 -18.74
CA THR A 444 -25.92 26.06 -20.13
C THR A 444 -26.54 24.67 -20.17
N LEU A 445 -27.65 24.54 -20.89
CA LEU A 445 -28.27 23.27 -21.27
C LEU A 445 -27.89 22.99 -22.72
N ARG A 446 -27.03 22.01 -22.96
CA ARG A 446 -26.40 21.77 -24.28
C ARG A 446 -27.37 21.19 -25.32
N ALA A 447 -27.09 21.44 -26.59
CA ALA A 447 -27.95 20.99 -27.68
C ALA A 447 -28.18 19.46 -27.64
N ASN A 448 -29.41 19.04 -27.93
CA ASN A 448 -29.85 17.65 -27.95
C ASN A 448 -29.63 16.87 -26.63
N SER A 449 -29.62 17.57 -25.48
CA SER A 449 -29.52 16.91 -24.17
C SER A 449 -30.89 16.61 -23.56
N THR A 450 -31.02 15.44 -22.93
CA THR A 450 -32.04 15.18 -21.92
C THR A 450 -31.45 15.43 -20.53
N VAL A 451 -32.07 16.31 -19.75
CA VAL A 451 -31.65 16.61 -18.37
C VAL A 451 -32.82 16.37 -17.42
N VAL A 452 -32.56 15.56 -16.38
CA VAL A 452 -33.56 15.21 -15.37
C VAL A 452 -33.37 16.06 -14.13
N PHE A 453 -34.43 16.71 -13.69
CA PHE A 453 -34.48 17.44 -12.43
C PHE A 453 -35.39 16.68 -11.46
N SER A 454 -34.88 16.41 -10.26
CA SER A 454 -35.60 15.69 -9.22
C SER A 454 -35.43 16.39 -7.89
N GLY A 455 -36.52 16.56 -7.16
CA GLY A 455 -36.50 17.19 -5.85
C GLY A 455 -37.91 17.61 -5.42
N PRO A 456 -38.07 18.08 -4.17
CA PRO A 456 -39.33 18.67 -3.73
C PRO A 456 -39.68 19.95 -4.48
N VAL A 457 -40.97 20.27 -4.53
CA VAL A 457 -41.51 21.51 -5.15
C VAL A 457 -40.81 22.74 -4.57
N GLY A 458 -40.44 23.67 -5.45
CA GLY A 458 -39.82 24.94 -5.06
C GLY A 458 -38.30 24.88 -4.87
N THR A 459 -37.66 23.73 -5.13
CA THR A 459 -36.21 23.65 -5.29
C THR A 459 -35.79 24.31 -6.60
N VAL A 460 -34.67 25.04 -6.58
CA VAL A 460 -34.24 25.86 -7.71
C VAL A 460 -32.74 25.80 -7.98
N ILE A 461 -32.38 25.97 -9.25
CA ILE A 461 -31.04 26.43 -9.64
C ILE A 461 -31.16 27.89 -10.02
N GLN A 462 -30.42 28.76 -9.33
CA GLN A 462 -30.41 30.19 -9.57
C GLN A 462 -29.10 30.61 -10.23
N SER A 463 -29.17 31.09 -11.47
CA SER A 463 -28.03 31.63 -12.19
C SER A 463 -27.93 33.15 -12.04
N ALA A 464 -26.72 33.68 -11.99
CA ALA A 464 -26.49 35.13 -12.09
C ALA A 464 -26.79 35.66 -13.50
N ASN A 465 -26.69 34.81 -14.52
CA ASN A 465 -26.88 35.17 -15.93
C ASN A 465 -28.12 34.47 -16.52
N PRO A 466 -28.65 34.96 -17.66
CA PRO A 466 -29.70 34.24 -18.38
C PRO A 466 -29.28 32.80 -18.70
N ILE A 467 -30.15 31.85 -18.38
CA ILE A 467 -29.92 30.43 -18.67
C ILE A 467 -29.91 30.21 -20.18
N GLN A 468 -28.85 29.58 -20.69
CA GLN A 468 -28.70 29.29 -22.11
C GLN A 468 -29.28 27.92 -22.42
N VAL A 469 -30.45 27.89 -23.07
CA VAL A 469 -31.09 26.67 -23.59
C VAL A 469 -30.77 26.54 -25.07
N GLN A 470 -29.99 25.52 -25.45
CA GLN A 470 -29.66 25.26 -26.85
C GLN A 470 -30.74 24.43 -27.58
N SER A 471 -30.62 24.30 -28.90
CA SER A 471 -31.61 23.58 -29.72
C SER A 471 -31.76 22.11 -29.32
N GLY A 472 -33.00 21.63 -29.22
CA GLY A 472 -33.29 20.20 -29.00
C GLY A 472 -33.12 19.73 -27.55
N VAL A 473 -32.99 20.64 -26.57
CA VAL A 473 -32.97 20.28 -25.14
C VAL A 473 -34.33 19.73 -24.70
N THR A 474 -34.31 18.62 -23.97
CA THR A 474 -35.48 18.07 -23.25
C THR A 474 -35.23 18.20 -21.75
N LEU A 475 -36.13 18.91 -21.06
CA LEU A 475 -36.11 19.04 -19.59
C LEU A 475 -37.19 18.13 -19.00
N ILE A 476 -36.83 17.31 -18.02
CA ILE A 476 -37.74 16.45 -17.28
C ILE A 476 -37.81 16.96 -15.84
N GLY A 477 -39.01 17.21 -15.33
CA GLY A 477 -39.22 17.58 -13.92
C GLY A 477 -38.87 19.03 -13.55
N ALA A 478 -38.61 19.92 -14.52
CA ALA A 478 -38.35 21.34 -14.25
C ALA A 478 -38.85 22.26 -15.36
N THR A 479 -38.96 23.55 -15.03
CA THR A 479 -39.21 24.65 -15.96
C THR A 479 -38.11 25.71 -15.86
N VAL A 480 -37.83 26.42 -16.95
CA VAL A 480 -36.88 27.54 -16.96
C VAL A 480 -37.66 28.85 -16.99
N SER A 481 -37.37 29.75 -16.06
CA SER A 481 -37.97 31.08 -15.96
C SER A 481 -36.87 32.12 -15.72
N GLY A 482 -36.51 32.86 -16.78
CA GLY A 482 -35.44 33.86 -16.75
C GLY A 482 -34.09 33.24 -16.39
N ASN A 483 -33.59 33.55 -15.19
CA ASN A 483 -32.31 33.07 -14.69
C ASN A 483 -32.46 31.87 -13.72
N THR A 484 -33.67 31.32 -13.59
CA THR A 484 -33.98 30.27 -12.61
C THR A 484 -34.51 29.01 -13.30
N ILE A 485 -34.01 27.84 -12.88
CA ILE A 485 -34.63 26.54 -13.14
C ILE A 485 -35.45 26.17 -11.90
N VAL A 486 -36.73 25.87 -12.06
CA VAL A 486 -37.65 25.56 -10.95
C VAL A 486 -38.21 24.16 -11.12
N ILE A 487 -38.15 23.36 -10.06
CA ILE A 487 -38.89 22.09 -9.95
C ILE A 487 -40.31 22.40 -9.48
N PRO A 488 -41.33 22.24 -10.36
CA PRO A 488 -42.69 22.73 -10.15
C PRO A 488 -43.53 21.88 -9.20
#